data_AF-A0A024EK30-F1
#
_entry.id   AF-A0A024EK30-F1
#
_cell.length_a   1.000
_cell.length_b   1.000
_cell.length_c   1.000
_cell.angle_alpha   90.00
_cell.angle_beta   90.00
_cell.angle_gamma   90.00
#
_symmetry.space_group_name_H-M   'P 1'
#
loop_
_entity.id
_entity.type
_entity.pdbx_description
1 polymer ?
#
loop_
_entity_poly.entity_id
_entity_poly.type
_entity_poly.pdbx_seq_one_letter_code
_entity_poly.pdbx_strand_id
1 'polypeptide(L)'
;MSPSEDKPDGLVDIQIRTKNGFDELGLINGRFEEVESGLGTLTASVEPGFYKVRQRIGDLEQSQIIEVASDTTTDFELNTLTFESALPLQGSEASMPEKEALMREPSPYVEGQPPPIQIFLWDPQPESQERTGPLELPGPEILNQFRLRAFKGEVECDFSKVDALPGTTGVFLVNINVPVGTYLLVQPAAQTERCMPLHVLENWAPQVYFRVIRDSRGAMLPLDFNHSSITYVTHLQALHTKELTLLEVARKALARGRSVKSQALVDDLVNGDYQDPLLHLIGAHLLLLSANSESAESIQQLQKVVDGLIVSLGRDFPDVIALQIALAQLRQEPLAADLALCAPPILQRSWDLLLLAYRNSTIISEVMDFPYIVEPTSTWFVWLGKTLHTPNEAAINSLRQRLLALVNTTLTMNVNKLVRWIDSSDSIPELPAAAADNAAPLIKAMLQDEHLIKWIQRLLDQAEQDPTLQSPLDQALLMKLCSAQTQFFAKRRGNDKVATDIVRSFEVPAQDVASSAVRILISLLKQGYKKLPQLLEVYEVELKKNN
;
A
#
# COMPACT_ATOMS: atom_id res chain seq x y z
N MET A 1 -55.59 -15.00 10.72
CA MET A 1 -55.21 -16.41 10.49
C MET A 1 -55.41 -16.69 9.02
N SER A 2 -54.35 -16.54 8.23
CA SER A 2 -54.33 -16.94 6.82
C SER A 2 -53.81 -18.37 6.75
N PRO A 3 -54.37 -19.24 5.88
CA PRO A 3 -54.03 -20.65 5.85
C PRO A 3 -52.63 -20.85 5.23
N SER A 4 -51.87 -21.76 5.85
CA SER A 4 -50.60 -22.27 5.35
C SER A 4 -50.78 -22.90 3.97
N GLU A 5 -49.92 -22.53 3.03
CA GLU A 5 -49.76 -23.25 1.77
C GLU A 5 -49.41 -24.71 2.05
N ASP A 6 -50.15 -25.63 1.41
CA ASP A 6 -50.02 -27.08 1.52
C ASP A 6 -48.59 -27.53 1.17
N LYS A 7 -47.91 -28.16 2.14
CA LYS A 7 -46.66 -28.88 1.91
C LYS A 7 -46.93 -30.17 1.14
N PRO A 8 -46.07 -30.56 0.17
CA PRO A 8 -46.12 -31.89 -0.43
C PRO A 8 -45.99 -32.97 0.66
N ASP A 9 -46.90 -33.94 0.67
CA ASP A 9 -46.86 -35.09 1.58
C ASP A 9 -45.52 -35.83 1.48
N GLY A 10 -44.83 -36.00 2.61
CA GLY A 10 -43.61 -36.83 2.72
C GLY A 10 -42.28 -36.08 2.80
N LEU A 11 -42.26 -34.75 2.72
CA LEU A 11 -41.04 -33.95 2.96
C LEU A 11 -40.82 -33.67 4.46
N VAL A 12 -39.57 -33.76 4.90
CA VAL A 12 -39.12 -33.47 6.26
C VAL A 12 -38.33 -32.15 6.25
N ASP A 13 -38.72 -31.22 7.11
CA ASP A 13 -37.93 -30.01 7.35
C ASP A 13 -36.71 -30.35 8.19
N ILE A 14 -35.55 -29.97 7.69
CA ILE A 14 -34.29 -30.08 8.40
C ILE A 14 -33.66 -28.71 8.55
N GLN A 15 -32.98 -28.51 9.67
CA GLN A 15 -32.13 -27.34 9.89
C GLN A 15 -30.72 -27.81 10.22
N ILE A 16 -29.75 -27.38 9.43
CA ILE A 16 -28.33 -27.66 9.64
C ILE A 16 -27.68 -26.37 10.09
N ARG A 17 -26.96 -26.40 11.21
CA ARG A 17 -26.29 -25.24 11.80
C ARG A 17 -24.84 -25.54 12.07
N THR A 18 -23.99 -24.55 11.87
CA THR A 18 -22.59 -24.58 12.30
C THR A 18 -22.46 -23.76 13.57
N LYS A 19 -21.60 -24.20 14.48
CA LYS A 19 -21.35 -23.48 15.74
C LYS A 19 -20.80 -22.08 15.53
N ASN A 20 -20.05 -21.91 14.46
CA ASN A 20 -19.39 -20.66 14.15
C ASN A 20 -20.31 -19.72 13.37
N GLY A 21 -21.25 -20.24 12.57
CA GLY A 21 -22.24 -19.43 11.86
C GLY A 21 -21.73 -18.79 10.56
N PHE A 22 -20.57 -19.20 10.07
CA PHE A 22 -19.94 -18.62 8.86
C PHE A 22 -19.33 -19.66 7.91
N ASP A 23 -19.60 -20.94 8.14
CA ASP A 23 -19.24 -21.97 7.17
C ASP A 23 -20.24 -22.02 6.03
N GLU A 24 -19.74 -22.16 4.80
CA GLU A 24 -20.59 -22.46 3.67
C GLU A 24 -21.11 -23.90 3.80
N LEU A 25 -22.41 -24.06 3.68
CA LEU A 25 -23.11 -25.34 3.76
C LEU A 25 -23.68 -25.69 2.38
N GLY A 26 -23.50 -26.94 1.99
CA GLY A 26 -24.18 -27.53 0.83
C GLY A 26 -24.75 -28.89 1.21
N LEU A 27 -26.04 -29.08 0.97
CA LEU A 27 -26.71 -30.36 1.14
C LEU A 27 -26.73 -31.08 -0.21
N ILE A 28 -26.27 -32.33 -0.24
CA ILE A 28 -26.14 -33.12 -1.47
C ILE A 28 -26.92 -34.43 -1.31
N ASN A 29 -27.82 -34.71 -2.26
CA ASN A 29 -28.65 -35.91 -2.24
C ASN A 29 -27.91 -37.16 -2.78
N GLY A 30 -28.56 -38.32 -2.73
CA GLY A 30 -28.01 -39.59 -3.26
C GLY A 30 -27.77 -39.62 -4.77
N ARG A 31 -28.26 -38.62 -5.53
CA ARG A 31 -27.98 -38.44 -6.96
C ARG A 31 -26.79 -37.51 -7.22
N PHE A 32 -26.08 -37.09 -6.17
CA PHE A 32 -24.99 -36.12 -6.22
C PHE A 32 -25.42 -34.71 -6.67
N GLU A 33 -26.70 -34.39 -6.52
CA GLU A 33 -27.24 -33.06 -6.78
C GLU A 33 -27.22 -32.24 -5.49
N GLU A 34 -26.75 -31.00 -5.58
CA GLU A 34 -26.84 -30.03 -4.48
C GLU A 34 -28.30 -29.58 -4.37
N VAL A 35 -28.97 -30.01 -3.30
CA VAL A 35 -30.40 -29.78 -3.06
C VAL A 35 -30.66 -28.44 -2.39
N GLU A 36 -29.73 -28.00 -1.55
CA GLU A 36 -29.81 -26.70 -0.89
C GLU A 36 -28.41 -26.22 -0.47
N SER A 37 -28.25 -24.91 -0.28
CA SER A 37 -27.02 -24.31 0.26
C SER A 37 -27.31 -23.20 1.26
N GLY A 38 -26.34 -22.86 2.11
CA GLY A 38 -26.50 -21.80 3.12
C GLY A 38 -25.18 -21.28 3.65
N LEU A 39 -25.23 -20.23 4.47
CA LEU A 39 -24.09 -19.74 5.26
C LEU A 39 -24.44 -19.88 6.75
N GLY A 40 -23.64 -20.64 7.47
CA GLY A 40 -23.78 -20.79 8.92
C GLY A 40 -24.96 -21.66 9.33
N THR A 41 -26.11 -21.45 8.70
CA THR A 41 -27.34 -22.21 8.81
C THR A 41 -27.89 -22.52 7.42
N LEU A 42 -28.48 -23.69 7.26
CA LEU A 42 -29.18 -24.15 6.06
C LEU A 42 -30.50 -24.79 6.49
N THR A 43 -31.61 -24.37 5.91
CA THR A 43 -32.93 -24.96 6.13
C THR A 43 -33.43 -25.54 4.82
N ALA A 44 -33.90 -26.79 4.82
CA ALA A 44 -34.40 -27.45 3.61
C ALA A 44 -35.57 -28.37 3.95
N SER A 45 -36.48 -28.57 2.99
CA SER A 45 -37.53 -29.60 3.06
C SER A 45 -37.18 -30.73 2.09
N VAL A 46 -36.81 -31.90 2.61
CA VAL A 46 -36.25 -33.01 1.82
C VAL A 46 -36.92 -34.36 2.12
N GLU A 47 -36.87 -35.30 1.18
CA GLU A 47 -37.39 -36.66 1.41
C GLU A 47 -36.53 -37.42 2.45
N PRO A 48 -37.10 -38.35 3.23
CA PRO A 48 -36.32 -39.21 4.12
C PRO A 48 -35.23 -39.99 3.37
N GLY A 49 -34.02 -40.03 3.93
CA GLY A 49 -32.88 -40.69 3.31
C GLY A 49 -31.53 -40.18 3.80
N PHE A 50 -30.46 -40.60 3.12
CA PHE A 50 -29.10 -40.18 3.43
C PHE A 50 -28.68 -39.00 2.56
N TYR A 51 -28.12 -37.98 3.21
CA TYR A 51 -27.60 -36.79 2.55
C TYR A 51 -26.15 -36.55 2.94
N LYS A 52 -25.35 -36.10 1.99
CA LYS A 52 -24.00 -35.61 2.27
C LYS A 52 -24.09 -34.11 2.55
N VAL A 53 -23.70 -33.70 3.75
CA VAL A 53 -23.53 -32.30 4.11
C VAL A 53 -22.08 -31.93 3.87
N ARG A 54 -21.85 -31.00 2.95
CA ARG A 54 -20.55 -30.39 2.68
C ARG A 54 -20.46 -29.09 3.48
N GLN A 55 -19.44 -28.98 4.30
CA GLN A 55 -19.10 -27.79 5.06
C GLN A 55 -17.78 -27.24 4.51
N ARG A 56 -17.69 -25.93 4.28
CA ARG A 56 -16.50 -25.33 3.68
C ARG A 56 -16.17 -23.98 4.31
N ILE A 57 -14.89 -23.77 4.60
CA ILE A 57 -14.35 -22.48 5.04
C ILE A 57 -13.04 -22.20 4.31
N GLY A 58 -13.02 -21.16 3.48
CA GLY A 58 -11.85 -20.81 2.66
C GLY A 58 -11.31 -21.98 1.83
N ASP A 59 -10.20 -22.58 2.28
CA ASP A 59 -9.57 -23.73 1.66
C ASP A 59 -9.93 -25.10 2.20
N LEU A 60 -10.52 -25.14 3.39
CA LEU A 60 -10.87 -26.37 4.07
C LEU A 60 -12.28 -26.81 3.66
N GLU A 61 -12.41 -28.08 3.33
CA GLU A 61 -13.70 -28.72 3.08
C GLU A 61 -13.78 -29.99 3.94
N GLN A 62 -14.89 -30.13 4.65
CA GLN A 62 -15.24 -31.35 5.35
C GLN A 62 -16.60 -31.80 4.85
N SER A 63 -16.82 -33.11 4.88
CA SER A 63 -18.12 -33.68 4.56
C SER A 63 -18.51 -34.69 5.60
N GLN A 64 -19.80 -34.71 5.95
CA GLN A 64 -20.38 -35.76 6.77
C GLN A 64 -21.70 -36.22 6.16
N ILE A 65 -22.07 -37.48 6.44
CA ILE A 65 -23.37 -38.02 6.01
C ILE A 65 -24.35 -37.84 7.18
N ILE A 66 -25.52 -37.31 6.88
CA ILE A 66 -26.65 -37.25 7.81
C ILE A 66 -27.76 -38.17 7.31
N GLU A 67 -28.51 -38.73 8.26
CA GLU A 67 -29.71 -39.52 8.00
C GLU A 67 -30.93 -38.68 8.36
N VAL A 68 -31.86 -38.50 7.41
CA VAL A 68 -33.12 -37.80 7.60
C VAL A 68 -34.23 -38.84 7.72
N ALA A 69 -34.83 -38.95 8.89
CA ALA A 69 -35.91 -39.88 9.18
C ALA A 69 -37.29 -39.21 9.09
N SER A 70 -38.33 -39.99 8.79
CA SER A 70 -39.70 -39.50 8.52
C SER A 70 -40.44 -38.91 9.74
N ASP A 71 -39.91 -39.11 10.94
CA ASP A 71 -40.60 -38.93 12.23
C ASP A 71 -39.94 -37.89 13.16
N THR A 72 -38.94 -37.14 12.67
CA THR A 72 -38.18 -36.20 13.52
C THR A 72 -37.99 -34.84 12.86
N THR A 73 -38.30 -33.74 13.57
CA THR A 73 -37.76 -32.41 13.26
C THR A 73 -36.26 -32.47 13.54
N THR A 74 -35.44 -32.49 12.49
CA THR A 74 -34.02 -32.85 12.64
C THR A 74 -33.13 -31.62 12.54
N ASP A 75 -32.74 -31.12 13.71
CA ASP A 75 -31.71 -30.09 13.85
C ASP A 75 -30.34 -30.79 13.90
N PHE A 76 -29.48 -30.50 12.93
CA PHE A 76 -28.11 -31.00 12.88
C PHE A 76 -27.14 -29.88 13.22
N GLU A 77 -26.31 -30.06 14.25
CA GLU A 77 -25.21 -29.15 14.56
C GLU A 77 -23.87 -29.74 14.06
N LEU A 78 -23.17 -29.02 13.19
CA LEU A 78 -21.88 -29.40 12.66
C LEU A 78 -20.73 -28.93 13.57
N ASN A 79 -19.63 -29.68 13.56
CA ASN A 79 -18.39 -29.28 14.21
C ASN A 79 -17.77 -28.08 13.51
N THR A 80 -17.12 -27.18 14.25
CA THR A 80 -16.42 -26.03 13.68
C THR A 80 -15.23 -26.48 12.83
N LEU A 81 -15.14 -25.96 11.60
CA LEU A 81 -13.93 -26.12 10.80
C LEU A 81 -12.81 -25.23 11.30
N THR A 82 -11.63 -25.80 11.48
CA THR A 82 -10.42 -25.10 11.87
C THR A 82 -9.55 -24.83 10.64
N PHE A 83 -9.10 -23.59 10.46
CA PHE A 83 -8.26 -23.21 9.33
C PHE A 83 -7.07 -22.38 9.80
N GLU A 84 -5.99 -22.41 9.01
CA GLU A 84 -4.81 -21.60 9.29
C GLU A 84 -5.07 -20.13 8.92
N SER A 85 -4.77 -19.24 9.86
CA SER A 85 -4.87 -17.79 9.71
C SER A 85 -3.73 -17.10 10.45
N ALA A 86 -3.31 -15.93 9.96
CA ALA A 86 -2.46 -15.02 10.71
C ALA A 86 -3.23 -14.26 11.81
N LEU A 87 -4.57 -14.15 11.67
CA LEU A 87 -5.43 -13.70 12.76
C LEU A 87 -5.55 -14.79 13.84
N PRO A 88 -5.55 -14.41 15.13
CA PRO A 88 -5.76 -15.33 16.24
C PRO A 88 -7.24 -15.70 16.43
N LEU A 89 -7.83 -16.35 15.42
CA LEU A 89 -9.23 -16.78 15.42
C LEU A 89 -9.42 -18.06 16.22
N GLN A 90 -10.55 -18.21 16.93
CA GLN A 90 -10.90 -19.42 17.67
C GLN A 90 -10.83 -20.67 16.77
N GLY A 91 -10.11 -21.70 17.22
CA GLY A 91 -9.94 -22.94 16.48
C GLY A 91 -8.76 -22.95 15.49
N SER A 92 -8.13 -21.81 15.20
CA SER A 92 -6.79 -21.83 14.60
C SER A 92 -5.75 -22.26 15.64
N GLU A 93 -4.59 -22.81 15.22
CA GLU A 93 -3.43 -22.96 16.12
C GLU A 93 -3.02 -21.62 16.78
N ALA A 94 -3.52 -20.50 16.24
CA ALA A 94 -3.34 -19.16 16.74
C ALA A 94 -4.35 -18.74 17.83
N SER A 95 -5.34 -19.52 18.26
CA SER A 95 -6.27 -19.10 19.34
C SER A 95 -5.70 -19.27 20.75
N MET A 96 -5.33 -18.19 21.42
CA MET A 96 -5.08 -18.14 22.87
C MET A 96 -5.82 -16.93 23.47
N PRO A 97 -6.42 -17.02 24.66
CA PRO A 97 -7.16 -15.90 25.29
C PRO A 97 -6.35 -14.60 25.40
N GLU A 98 -5.04 -14.71 25.57
CA GLU A 98 -4.11 -13.58 25.67
C GLU A 98 -3.94 -12.85 24.33
N LYS A 99 -4.10 -13.54 23.20
CA LYS A 99 -4.03 -12.97 21.84
C LYS A 99 -5.28 -12.17 21.52
N GLU A 100 -6.45 -12.68 21.92
CA GLU A 100 -7.70 -11.94 21.83
C GLU A 100 -7.65 -10.66 22.68
N ALA A 101 -6.96 -10.69 23.83
CA ALA A 101 -6.81 -9.52 24.69
C ALA A 101 -5.97 -8.41 24.02
N LEU A 102 -4.80 -8.75 23.47
CA LEU A 102 -3.94 -7.78 22.78
C LEU A 102 -4.61 -7.17 21.53
N MET A 103 -5.47 -7.93 20.84
CA MET A 103 -6.26 -7.41 19.72
C MET A 103 -7.43 -6.52 20.13
N ARG A 104 -7.95 -6.69 21.36
CA ARG A 104 -9.01 -5.83 21.90
C ARG A 104 -8.47 -4.52 22.45
N GLU A 105 -7.15 -4.39 22.61
CA GLU A 105 -6.55 -3.12 23.01
C GLU A 105 -6.76 -2.11 21.87
N PRO A 106 -7.55 -1.04 22.10
CA PRO A 106 -7.79 -0.04 21.08
C PRO A 106 -6.45 0.60 20.68
N SER A 107 -6.33 0.90 19.39
CA SER A 107 -5.13 1.57 18.86
C SER A 107 -4.88 2.87 19.65
N PRO A 108 -3.64 3.13 20.10
CA PRO A 108 -3.36 4.27 20.97
C PRO A 108 -3.85 5.57 20.31
N TYR A 109 -4.78 6.25 20.98
CA TYR A 109 -5.41 7.48 20.49
C TYR A 109 -4.62 8.70 20.93
N VAL A 110 -4.25 9.52 19.96
CA VAL A 110 -3.72 10.87 20.19
C VAL A 110 -4.59 11.83 19.39
N GLU A 111 -5.29 12.73 20.08
CA GLU A 111 -6.18 13.69 19.45
C GLU A 111 -5.44 14.52 18.38
N GLY A 112 -5.98 14.53 17.16
CA GLY A 112 -5.38 15.22 16.02
C GLY A 112 -4.25 14.48 15.30
N GLN A 113 -3.99 13.20 15.63
CA GLN A 113 -3.07 12.32 14.89
C GLN A 113 -3.81 11.11 14.31
N PRO A 114 -3.41 10.61 13.14
CA PRO A 114 -3.96 9.37 12.60
C PRO A 114 -3.55 8.16 13.47
N PRO A 115 -4.28 7.03 13.39
CA PRO A 115 -3.87 5.84 14.11
C PRO A 115 -2.54 5.29 13.57
N PRO A 116 -1.69 4.69 14.43
CA PRO A 116 -0.47 4.05 13.98
C PRO A 116 -0.78 2.85 13.09
N ILE A 117 0.14 2.56 12.16
CA ILE A 117 0.21 1.24 11.55
C ILE A 117 0.61 0.24 12.64
N GLN A 118 -0.13 -0.86 12.75
CA GLN A 118 0.16 -1.90 13.74
C GLN A 118 0.60 -3.17 13.05
N ILE A 119 1.76 -3.71 13.43
CA ILE A 119 2.26 -4.98 12.92
C ILE A 119 2.23 -6.00 14.06
N PHE A 120 1.42 -7.04 13.89
CA PHE A 120 1.33 -8.16 14.81
C PHE A 120 2.15 -9.33 14.25
N LEU A 121 3.13 -9.79 15.03
CA LEU A 121 3.88 -11.01 14.73
C LEU A 121 3.53 -12.08 15.74
N TRP A 122 3.18 -13.27 15.24
CA TRP A 122 2.93 -14.43 16.06
C TRP A 122 3.95 -15.54 15.78
N ASP A 123 4.65 -15.99 16.82
CA ASP A 123 5.52 -17.16 16.83
C ASP A 123 4.86 -18.30 17.63
N PRO A 124 4.40 -19.39 16.98
CA PRO A 124 3.83 -20.57 17.65
C PRO A 124 4.82 -21.32 18.55
N GLN A 125 6.12 -21.17 18.31
CA GLN A 125 7.19 -21.88 19.01
C GLN A 125 8.19 -20.87 19.57
N PRO A 126 7.79 -20.05 20.56
CA PRO A 126 8.73 -19.14 21.19
C PRO A 126 9.85 -19.96 21.82
N GLU A 127 11.11 -19.57 21.61
CA GLU A 127 12.24 -20.25 22.24
C GLU A 127 11.99 -20.38 23.74
N SER A 128 12.19 -21.60 24.26
CA SER A 128 11.99 -22.01 25.64
C SER A 128 13.00 -21.32 26.58
N GLN A 129 12.96 -20.01 26.70
CA GLN A 129 13.62 -19.32 27.80
C GLN A 129 12.59 -19.14 28.91
N GLU A 130 12.81 -19.82 30.05
CA GLU A 130 12.04 -19.59 31.27
C GLU A 130 12.02 -18.09 31.60
N ARG A 131 10.82 -17.50 31.47
CA ARG A 131 10.62 -16.05 31.44
C ARG A 131 10.61 -15.49 32.85
N THR A 132 11.70 -14.83 33.23
CA THR A 132 11.82 -14.16 34.53
C THR A 132 12.03 -12.65 34.34
N GLY A 133 10.91 -11.91 34.28
CA GLY A 133 10.89 -10.48 34.59
C GLY A 133 10.56 -9.51 33.44
N PRO A 134 10.13 -8.27 33.78
CA PRO A 134 9.77 -7.21 32.84
C PRO A 134 11.00 -6.38 32.44
N LEU A 135 11.84 -6.93 31.56
CA LEU A 135 12.91 -6.16 30.91
C LEU A 135 12.57 -6.04 29.42
N GLU A 136 12.66 -4.82 28.89
CA GLU A 136 12.57 -4.49 27.46
C GLU A 136 13.53 -5.40 26.69
N LEU A 137 12.99 -6.42 26.03
CA LEU A 137 13.76 -7.34 25.20
C LEU A 137 13.80 -6.79 23.77
N PRO A 138 14.92 -6.94 23.03
CA PRO A 138 14.96 -6.63 21.61
C PRO A 138 13.89 -7.46 20.88
N GLY A 139 13.17 -6.82 19.94
CA GLY A 139 12.13 -7.49 19.15
C GLY A 139 12.67 -8.70 18.37
N PRO A 140 11.79 -9.62 17.91
CA PRO A 140 12.22 -10.82 17.19
C PRO A 140 13.07 -10.45 15.98
N GLU A 141 14.18 -11.16 15.75
CA GLU A 141 15.16 -10.84 14.68
C GLU A 141 14.54 -10.69 13.29
N ILE A 142 13.40 -11.36 13.04
CA ILE A 142 12.65 -11.23 11.80
C ILE A 142 12.15 -9.81 11.54
N LEU A 143 11.91 -9.00 12.58
CA LEU A 143 11.57 -7.58 12.43
C LEU A 143 12.71 -6.79 11.79
N ASN A 144 13.97 -7.16 12.01
CA ASN A 144 15.12 -6.49 11.40
C ASN A 144 15.12 -6.61 9.86
N GLN A 145 14.28 -7.49 9.32
CA GLN A 145 14.09 -7.69 7.89
C GLN A 145 12.98 -6.81 7.30
N PHE A 146 12.38 -5.89 8.08
CA PHE A 146 11.31 -5.04 7.60
C PHE A 146 11.63 -3.56 7.70
N ARG A 147 11.09 -2.81 6.75
CA ARG A 147 11.11 -1.35 6.74
C ARG A 147 9.76 -0.85 6.28
N LEU A 148 9.38 0.32 6.77
CA LEU A 148 8.28 1.10 6.21
C LEU A 148 8.87 2.26 5.41
N ARG A 149 8.43 2.41 4.16
CA ARG A 149 8.87 3.48 3.24
C ARG A 149 7.66 4.23 2.71
N ALA A 150 7.69 5.55 2.65
CA ALA A 150 6.66 6.30 1.93
C ALA A 150 6.68 5.92 0.44
N PHE A 151 5.51 5.77 -0.20
CA PHE A 151 5.42 5.21 -1.56
C PHE A 151 6.29 5.96 -2.59
N LYS A 152 6.30 7.29 -2.53
CA LYS A 152 7.16 8.17 -3.36
C LYS A 152 8.19 8.93 -2.50
N GLY A 153 8.66 8.30 -1.42
CA GLY A 153 9.51 8.97 -0.44
C GLY A 153 10.54 8.06 0.20
N GLU A 154 11.13 8.57 1.27
CA GLU A 154 12.24 7.93 1.97
C GLU A 154 11.77 6.83 2.93
N VAL A 155 12.73 6.06 3.44
CA VAL A 155 12.47 5.13 4.55
C VAL A 155 12.03 5.93 5.75
N GLU A 156 10.79 5.72 6.18
CA GLU A 156 10.19 6.39 7.33
C GLU A 156 10.52 5.63 8.62
N CYS A 157 10.63 4.30 8.55
CA CYS A 157 10.87 3.47 9.71
C CYS A 157 11.69 2.21 9.37
N ASP A 158 12.73 1.96 10.16
CA ASP A 158 13.52 0.72 10.13
C ASP A 158 13.16 -0.11 11.36
N PHE A 159 12.57 -1.28 11.16
CA PHE A 159 11.97 -2.04 12.27
C PHE A 159 13.03 -2.60 13.22
N SER A 160 14.31 -2.63 12.82
CA SER A 160 15.41 -2.97 13.73
C SER A 160 15.65 -1.93 14.82
N LYS A 161 14.99 -0.77 14.75
CA LYS A 161 15.15 0.36 15.68
C LYS A 161 13.85 0.70 16.41
N VAL A 162 12.80 -0.09 16.19
CA VAL A 162 11.51 0.12 16.85
C VAL A 162 11.43 -0.81 18.04
N ASP A 163 11.03 -0.26 19.18
CA ASP A 163 10.74 -1.05 20.36
C ASP A 163 9.48 -1.88 20.08
N ALA A 164 9.65 -3.21 20.06
CA ALA A 164 8.52 -4.10 20.03
C ALA A 164 7.91 -4.16 21.43
N LEU A 165 6.61 -3.89 21.54
CA LEU A 165 5.91 -4.09 22.79
C LEU A 165 5.86 -5.60 23.06
N PRO A 166 6.44 -6.08 24.19
CA PRO A 166 6.36 -7.49 24.52
C PRO A 166 4.89 -7.84 24.76
N GLY A 167 4.33 -8.67 23.89
CA GLY A 167 3.10 -9.38 24.18
C GLY A 167 3.35 -10.54 25.15
N THR A 168 2.35 -11.37 25.37
CA THR A 168 2.56 -12.63 26.09
C THR A 168 3.41 -13.61 25.25
N THR A 169 3.52 -14.86 25.68
CA THR A 169 4.43 -15.85 25.07
C THR A 169 4.17 -16.10 23.58
N GLY A 170 5.04 -15.55 22.73
CA GLY A 170 5.04 -15.78 21.28
C GLY A 170 4.29 -14.73 20.46
N VAL A 171 3.99 -13.55 21.01
CA VAL A 171 3.31 -12.46 20.28
C VAL A 171 4.07 -11.15 20.45
N PHE A 172 4.24 -10.42 19.36
CA PHE A 172 4.90 -9.11 19.34
C PHE A 172 4.03 -8.11 18.58
N LEU A 173 3.94 -6.90 19.14
CA LEU A 173 3.27 -5.77 18.51
C LEU A 173 4.27 -4.65 18.23
N VAL A 174 4.24 -4.13 17.02
CA VAL A 174 5.00 -2.95 16.61
C VAL A 174 4.01 -1.87 16.21
N ASN A 175 4.03 -0.74 16.90
CA ASN A 175 3.25 0.45 16.56
C ASN A 175 4.14 1.45 15.82
N ILE A 176 3.70 1.90 14.65
CA ILE A 176 4.47 2.81 13.80
C ILE A 176 3.64 4.05 13.53
N ASN A 177 4.02 5.17 14.16
CA ASN A 177 3.36 6.44 13.98
C ASN A 177 3.85 7.10 12.69
N VAL A 178 2.94 7.28 11.74
CA VAL A 178 3.19 7.95 10.46
C VAL A 178 2.03 8.87 10.10
N PRO A 179 2.26 9.95 9.36
CA PRO A 179 1.16 10.80 8.90
C PRO A 179 0.25 10.07 7.90
N VAL A 180 -0.90 10.66 7.60
CA VAL A 180 -1.78 10.23 6.51
C VAL A 180 -0.99 10.14 5.21
N GLY A 181 -1.13 9.04 4.48
CA GLY A 181 -0.36 8.80 3.26
C GLY A 181 -0.32 7.34 2.82
N THR A 182 0.40 7.10 1.72
CA THR A 182 0.66 5.74 1.22
C THR A 182 2.08 5.32 1.56
N TYR A 183 2.18 4.14 2.15
CA TYR A 183 3.42 3.52 2.59
C TYR A 183 3.59 2.15 1.95
N LEU A 184 4.81 1.65 1.98
CA LEU A 184 5.21 0.33 1.55
C LEU A 184 5.77 -0.40 2.75
N LEU A 185 5.20 -1.56 3.07
CA LEU A 185 5.89 -2.54 3.89
C LEU A 185 6.90 -3.26 3.00
N VAL A 186 8.17 -3.11 3.34
CA VAL A 186 9.30 -3.58 2.52
C VAL A 186 10.02 -4.70 3.25
N GLN A 187 10.17 -5.84 2.57
CA GLN A 187 11.00 -6.96 2.99
C GLN A 187 12.18 -7.11 2.02
N PRO A 188 13.42 -6.77 2.41
CA PRO A 188 14.58 -6.93 1.57
C PRO A 188 14.85 -8.40 1.22
N ALA A 189 15.19 -8.64 -0.03
CA ALA A 189 15.75 -9.87 -0.55
C ALA A 189 17.13 -9.58 -1.17
N ALA A 190 17.86 -10.60 -1.60
CA ALA A 190 19.28 -10.47 -1.97
C ALA A 190 19.61 -9.35 -2.97
N GLN A 191 18.76 -9.14 -4.00
CA GLN A 191 18.94 -8.09 -5.03
C GLN A 191 17.64 -7.34 -5.35
N THR A 192 16.58 -7.63 -4.60
CA THR A 192 15.23 -7.12 -4.81
C THR A 192 14.61 -6.81 -3.46
N GLU A 193 13.51 -6.09 -3.46
CA GLU A 193 12.70 -5.86 -2.27
C GLU A 193 11.27 -6.29 -2.57
N ARG A 194 10.68 -7.09 -1.69
CA ARG A 194 9.24 -7.37 -1.75
C ARG A 194 8.52 -6.20 -1.10
N CYS A 195 7.53 -5.66 -1.79
CA CYS A 195 6.79 -4.48 -1.37
C CYS A 195 5.29 -4.80 -1.34
N MET A 196 4.62 -4.39 -0.27
CA MET A 196 3.16 -4.42 -0.13
C MET A 196 2.67 -3.02 0.28
N PRO A 197 1.68 -2.44 -0.39
CA PRO A 197 1.22 -1.09 -0.09
C PRO A 197 0.29 -1.09 1.12
N LEU A 198 0.36 -0.02 1.91
CA LEU A 198 -0.46 0.26 3.08
C LEU A 198 -0.90 1.72 3.03
N HIS A 199 -2.18 2.00 3.19
CA HIS A 199 -2.71 3.38 3.18
C HIS A 199 -3.13 3.78 4.59
N VAL A 200 -2.61 4.89 5.10
CA VAL A 200 -3.05 5.51 6.35
C VAL A 200 -3.95 6.68 5.99
N LEU A 201 -5.17 6.68 6.53
CA LEU A 201 -6.17 7.74 6.36
C LEU A 201 -6.38 8.46 7.71
N GLU A 202 -7.11 9.57 7.70
CA GLU A 202 -7.33 10.38 8.91
C GLU A 202 -7.90 9.57 10.08
N ASN A 203 -8.86 8.67 9.81
CA ASN A 203 -9.56 7.89 10.83
C ASN A 203 -9.25 6.39 10.79
N TRP A 204 -8.49 5.95 9.80
CA TRP A 204 -8.28 4.54 9.50
C TRP A 204 -6.79 4.24 9.33
N ALA A 205 -6.31 3.22 10.04
CA ALA A 205 -4.96 2.70 9.85
C ALA A 205 -4.98 1.16 9.73
N PRO A 206 -4.03 0.61 8.96
CA PRO A 206 -3.93 -0.83 8.78
C PRO A 206 -3.30 -1.50 10.01
N GLN A 207 -3.89 -2.62 10.41
CA GLN A 207 -3.22 -3.63 11.23
C GLN A 207 -2.84 -4.80 10.33
N VAL A 208 -1.57 -5.21 10.36
CA VAL A 208 -1.05 -6.30 9.55
C VAL A 208 -0.60 -7.43 10.46
N TYR A 209 -1.09 -8.62 10.19
CA TYR A 209 -0.82 -9.81 10.98
C TYR A 209 0.02 -10.80 10.19
N PHE A 210 1.09 -11.27 10.81
CA PHE A 210 1.94 -12.30 10.26
C PHE A 210 2.11 -13.48 11.22
N ARG A 211 2.13 -14.67 10.62
CA ARG A 211 2.59 -15.89 11.27
C ARG A 211 4.07 -16.10 10.96
N VAL A 212 4.88 -16.28 12.00
CA VAL A 212 6.26 -16.75 11.87
C VAL A 212 6.23 -18.25 11.61
N ILE A 213 6.90 -18.67 10.53
CA ILE A 213 7.11 -20.07 10.18
C ILE A 213 8.58 -20.37 10.35
N ARG A 214 8.90 -21.53 10.93
CA ARG A 214 10.28 -22.00 11.09
C ARG A 214 10.51 -23.22 10.20
N ASP A 215 11.72 -23.34 9.67
CA ASP A 215 12.14 -24.52 8.93
C ASP A 215 12.37 -25.72 9.87
N SER A 216 12.71 -26.89 9.30
CA SER A 216 12.98 -28.11 10.08
C SER A 216 14.18 -27.99 11.03
N ARG A 217 15.02 -26.95 10.87
CA ARG A 217 16.19 -26.66 11.72
C ARG A 217 15.88 -25.57 12.76
N GLY A 218 14.65 -25.05 12.79
CA GLY A 218 14.20 -24.01 13.70
C GLY A 218 14.48 -22.58 13.23
N ALA A 219 15.08 -22.39 12.05
CA ALA A 219 15.36 -21.07 11.51
C ALA A 219 14.07 -20.41 11.01
N MET A 220 13.87 -19.14 11.35
CA MET A 220 12.70 -18.39 10.88
C MET A 220 12.79 -18.19 9.36
N LEU A 221 11.71 -18.52 8.67
CA LEU A 221 11.54 -18.24 7.24
C LEU A 221 11.11 -16.78 7.04
N PRO A 222 11.43 -16.16 5.88
CA PRO A 222 10.88 -14.87 5.50
C PRO A 222 9.34 -14.88 5.62
N LEU A 223 8.76 -13.80 6.17
CA LEU A 223 7.30 -13.71 6.27
C LEU A 223 6.66 -13.75 4.88
N ASP A 224 5.56 -14.49 4.80
CA ASP A 224 4.81 -14.59 3.56
C ASP A 224 3.70 -13.53 3.52
N PHE A 225 3.92 -12.49 2.74
CA PHE A 225 2.90 -11.47 2.47
C PHE A 225 1.61 -12.09 1.94
N ASN A 226 1.63 -13.17 1.16
CA ASN A 226 0.40 -13.74 0.62
C ASN A 226 -0.52 -14.36 1.69
N HIS A 227 0.07 -14.82 2.80
CA HIS A 227 -0.66 -15.42 3.91
C HIS A 227 -0.84 -14.47 5.10
N SER A 228 -0.48 -13.19 4.95
CA SER A 228 -0.79 -12.18 5.96
C SER A 228 -2.28 -11.85 5.98
N SER A 229 -2.74 -11.34 7.11
CA SER A 229 -4.06 -10.73 7.26
C SER A 229 -3.88 -9.23 7.43
N ILE A 230 -4.77 -8.44 6.83
CA ILE A 230 -4.80 -6.99 7.00
C ILE A 230 -6.20 -6.66 7.50
N THR A 231 -6.32 -5.80 8.50
CA THR A 231 -7.58 -5.18 8.92
C THR A 231 -7.42 -3.68 8.91
N TYR A 232 -8.53 -2.94 8.83
CA TYR A 232 -8.55 -1.52 9.09
C TYR A 232 -9.33 -1.21 10.36
N VAL A 233 -8.71 -0.44 11.25
CA VAL A 233 -9.32 -0.06 12.52
C VAL A 233 -9.35 1.45 12.69
N THR A 234 -10.32 1.89 13.48
CA THR A 234 -10.38 3.25 14.02
C THR A 234 -9.86 3.26 15.46
N HIS A 235 -9.68 4.45 16.03
CA HIS A 235 -9.39 4.61 17.45
C HIS A 235 -10.55 4.25 18.38
N LEU A 236 -11.78 4.11 17.86
CA LEU A 236 -12.99 4.08 18.66
C LEU A 236 -13.41 2.69 19.10
N GLN A 237 -13.10 1.66 18.29
CA GLN A 237 -13.63 0.32 18.53
C GLN A 237 -12.72 -0.77 17.96
N ALA A 238 -12.50 -1.82 18.76
CA ALA A 238 -11.85 -3.04 18.30
C ALA A 238 -12.83 -3.91 17.50
N LEU A 239 -12.33 -4.60 16.48
CA LEU A 239 -13.13 -5.50 15.65
C LEU A 239 -13.58 -6.74 16.43
N HIS A 240 -14.81 -7.19 16.19
CA HIS A 240 -15.35 -8.39 16.85
C HIS A 240 -14.86 -9.67 16.16
N THR A 241 -14.75 -10.77 16.92
CA THR A 241 -14.25 -12.07 16.40
C THR A 241 -15.02 -12.58 15.18
N LYS A 242 -16.33 -12.33 15.10
CA LYS A 242 -17.16 -12.68 13.93
C LYS A 242 -16.64 -12.00 12.66
N GLU A 243 -16.43 -10.69 12.73
CA GLU A 243 -15.98 -9.87 11.60
C GLU A 243 -14.58 -10.26 11.14
N LEU A 244 -13.66 -10.46 12.08
CA LEU A 244 -12.31 -10.96 11.80
C LEU A 244 -12.33 -12.34 11.13
N THR A 245 -13.24 -13.21 11.55
CA THR A 245 -13.40 -14.53 10.93
C THR A 245 -13.92 -14.40 9.52
N LEU A 246 -15.00 -13.63 9.31
CA LEU A 246 -15.57 -13.39 7.99
C LEU A 246 -14.57 -12.77 7.01
N LEU A 247 -13.75 -11.84 7.48
CA LEU A 247 -12.67 -11.25 6.70
C LEU A 247 -11.70 -12.31 6.18
N GLU A 248 -11.25 -13.24 7.03
CA GLU A 248 -10.36 -14.30 6.60
C GLU A 248 -11.02 -15.31 5.66
N VAL A 249 -12.29 -15.64 5.88
CA VAL A 249 -13.06 -16.49 4.97
C VAL A 249 -13.17 -15.83 3.60
N ALA A 250 -13.56 -14.56 3.56
CA ALA A 250 -13.72 -13.78 2.35
C ALA A 250 -12.37 -13.61 1.62
N ARG A 251 -11.28 -13.32 2.35
CA ARG A 251 -9.91 -13.23 1.82
C ARG A 251 -9.47 -14.52 1.13
N LYS A 252 -9.69 -15.68 1.78
CA LYS A 252 -9.38 -17.00 1.21
C LYS A 252 -10.27 -17.37 0.02
N ALA A 253 -11.53 -16.94 0.02
CA ALA A 253 -12.42 -17.12 -1.13
C ALA A 253 -11.93 -16.29 -2.34
N LEU A 254 -11.60 -15.02 -2.10
CA LEU A 254 -11.07 -14.10 -3.10
C LEU A 254 -9.75 -14.60 -3.70
N ALA A 255 -8.86 -15.10 -2.85
CA ALA A 255 -7.56 -15.69 -3.21
C ALA A 255 -7.67 -16.76 -4.31
N ARG A 256 -8.75 -17.53 -4.29
CA ARG A 256 -8.96 -18.65 -5.22
C ARG A 256 -9.67 -18.24 -6.50
N GLY A 257 -10.03 -16.96 -6.63
CA GLY A 257 -10.82 -16.43 -7.72
C GLY A 257 -12.17 -17.11 -7.89
N ARG A 258 -12.73 -17.59 -6.80
CA ARG A 258 -14.02 -18.26 -6.80
C ARG A 258 -15.11 -17.27 -6.44
N SER A 259 -16.24 -17.36 -7.13
CA SER A 259 -17.47 -16.88 -6.55
C SER A 259 -17.72 -17.65 -5.26
N VAL A 260 -18.03 -16.93 -4.19
CA VAL A 260 -18.69 -17.55 -3.05
C VAL A 260 -19.98 -18.17 -3.57
N LYS A 261 -20.15 -19.48 -3.38
CA LYS A 261 -21.35 -20.20 -3.88
C LYS A 261 -22.59 -19.86 -3.06
N SER A 262 -22.39 -19.50 -1.80
CA SER A 262 -23.46 -19.12 -0.90
C SER A 262 -23.85 -17.66 -1.13
N GLN A 263 -24.98 -17.43 -1.81
CA GLN A 263 -25.56 -16.09 -1.93
C GLN A 263 -25.75 -15.46 -0.53
N ALA A 264 -26.06 -16.27 0.49
CA ALA A 264 -26.17 -15.80 1.87
C ALA A 264 -24.87 -15.20 2.43
N LEU A 265 -23.69 -15.71 2.04
CA LEU A 265 -22.41 -15.11 2.44
C LEU A 265 -22.13 -13.81 1.68
N VAL A 266 -22.48 -13.76 0.39
CA VAL A 266 -22.42 -12.51 -0.36
C VAL A 266 -23.34 -11.46 0.26
N ASP A 267 -24.58 -11.83 0.60
CA ASP A 267 -25.56 -10.94 1.21
C ASP A 267 -25.12 -10.47 2.60
N ASP A 268 -24.52 -11.34 3.42
CA ASP A 268 -23.98 -10.96 4.74
C ASP A 268 -22.79 -10.00 4.58
N LEU A 269 -21.86 -10.26 3.64
CA LEU A 269 -20.72 -9.36 3.36
C LEU A 269 -21.14 -7.98 2.82
N VAL A 270 -22.28 -7.91 2.14
CA VAL A 270 -22.80 -6.70 1.48
C VAL A 270 -23.73 -5.89 2.38
N ASN A 271 -24.55 -6.57 3.19
CA ASN A 271 -25.58 -5.94 4.02
C ASN A 271 -25.26 -5.95 5.52
N GLY A 272 -24.21 -6.64 5.94
CA GLY A 272 -23.75 -6.63 7.32
C GLY A 272 -23.25 -5.26 7.74
N ASP A 273 -23.52 -4.89 8.99
CA ASP A 273 -23.04 -3.65 9.61
C ASP A 273 -21.64 -3.88 10.18
N TYR A 274 -20.68 -4.07 9.28
CA TYR A 274 -19.28 -4.32 9.62
C TYR A 274 -18.50 -2.99 9.67
N GLN A 275 -17.51 -2.90 10.55
CA GLN A 275 -16.70 -1.70 10.70
C GLN A 275 -15.53 -1.69 9.72
N ASP A 276 -14.87 -2.83 9.49
CA ASP A 276 -13.67 -2.93 8.67
C ASP A 276 -13.99 -2.67 7.19
N PRO A 277 -13.52 -1.57 6.59
CA PRO A 277 -13.76 -1.28 5.18
C PRO A 277 -13.09 -2.30 4.25
N LEU A 278 -12.06 -3.03 4.69
CA LEU A 278 -11.43 -4.07 3.87
C LEU A 278 -12.36 -5.27 3.64
N LEU A 279 -13.24 -5.58 4.60
CA LEU A 279 -14.26 -6.61 4.41
C LEU A 279 -15.21 -6.25 3.27
N HIS A 280 -15.64 -4.99 3.22
CA HIS A 280 -16.49 -4.47 2.15
C HIS A 280 -15.76 -4.42 0.79
N LEU A 281 -14.46 -4.06 0.77
CA LEU A 281 -13.64 -4.11 -0.45
C LEU A 281 -13.58 -5.55 -1.00
N ILE A 282 -13.27 -6.53 -0.15
CA ILE A 282 -13.21 -7.94 -0.54
C ILE A 282 -14.60 -8.43 -0.99
N GLY A 283 -15.66 -8.06 -0.25
CA GLY A 283 -17.05 -8.38 -0.59
C GLY A 283 -17.46 -7.85 -1.97
N ALA A 284 -17.09 -6.61 -2.31
CA ALA A 284 -17.34 -6.03 -3.63
C ALA A 284 -16.65 -6.80 -4.77
N HIS A 285 -15.41 -7.27 -4.55
CA HIS A 285 -14.73 -8.12 -5.53
C HIS A 285 -15.34 -9.53 -5.65
N LEU A 286 -15.85 -10.08 -4.55
CA LEU A 286 -16.58 -11.35 -4.59
C LEU A 286 -17.92 -11.23 -5.34
N LEU A 287 -18.61 -10.08 -5.22
CA LEU A 287 -19.76 -9.75 -6.06
C LEU A 287 -19.40 -9.71 -7.54
N LEU A 288 -18.30 -9.04 -7.91
CA LEU A 288 -17.81 -9.00 -9.29
C LEU A 288 -17.47 -10.40 -9.85
N LEU A 289 -17.03 -11.32 -8.99
CA LEU A 289 -16.76 -12.71 -9.34
C LEU A 289 -17.99 -13.60 -9.45
N SER A 290 -19.14 -13.17 -8.91
CA SER A 290 -20.35 -13.99 -8.88
C SER A 290 -20.88 -14.25 -10.29
N ALA A 291 -21.53 -15.41 -10.49
CA ALA A 291 -22.09 -15.78 -11.79
C ALA A 291 -23.17 -14.80 -12.29
N ASN A 292 -23.78 -14.03 -11.38
CA ASN A 292 -24.85 -13.07 -11.66
C ASN A 292 -24.35 -11.61 -11.59
N SER A 293 -23.04 -11.36 -11.67
CA SER A 293 -22.46 -10.02 -11.49
C SER A 293 -23.00 -8.97 -12.47
N GLU A 294 -23.46 -9.38 -13.66
CA GLU A 294 -24.08 -8.53 -14.68
C GLU A 294 -25.59 -8.29 -14.45
N SER A 295 -26.20 -8.94 -13.46
CA SER A 295 -27.61 -8.73 -13.15
C SER A 295 -27.87 -7.34 -12.57
N ALA A 296 -29.04 -6.77 -12.85
CA ALA A 296 -29.40 -5.43 -12.35
C ALA A 296 -29.37 -5.35 -10.82
N GLU A 297 -29.76 -6.41 -10.14
CA GLU A 297 -29.72 -6.51 -8.67
C GLU A 297 -28.28 -6.51 -8.15
N SER A 298 -27.40 -7.34 -8.71
CA SER A 298 -25.98 -7.38 -8.31
C SER A 298 -25.26 -6.06 -8.59
N ILE A 299 -25.57 -5.39 -9.71
CA ILE A 299 -25.04 -4.05 -10.02
C ILE A 299 -25.51 -3.01 -8.98
N GLN A 300 -26.77 -3.08 -8.54
CA GLN A 300 -27.30 -2.20 -7.51
C GLN A 300 -26.67 -2.47 -6.14
N GLN A 301 -26.49 -3.74 -5.78
CA GLN A 301 -25.79 -4.15 -4.56
C GLN A 301 -24.33 -3.65 -4.57
N LEU A 302 -23.61 -3.86 -5.68
CA LEU A 302 -22.24 -3.39 -5.83
C LEU A 302 -22.14 -1.86 -5.71
N GLN A 303 -23.06 -1.12 -6.33
CA GLN A 303 -23.11 0.34 -6.18
C GLN A 303 -23.26 0.76 -4.71
N LYS A 304 -24.18 0.14 -3.98
CA LYS A 304 -24.40 0.44 -2.56
C LYS A 304 -23.12 0.23 -1.74
N VAL A 305 -22.38 -0.85 -2.00
CA VAL A 305 -21.09 -1.11 -1.34
C VAL A 305 -20.05 -0.07 -1.74
N VAL A 306 -19.92 0.27 -3.02
CA VAL A 306 -18.98 1.28 -3.51
C VAL A 306 -19.27 2.66 -2.92
N ASP A 307 -20.54 3.06 -2.82
CA ASP A 307 -20.92 4.34 -2.20
C ASP A 307 -20.53 4.38 -0.72
N GLY A 308 -20.75 3.28 0.01
CA GLY A 308 -20.31 3.15 1.40
C GLY A 308 -18.78 3.25 1.55
N LEU A 309 -18.04 2.62 0.63
CA LEU A 309 -16.58 2.69 0.59
C LEU A 309 -16.05 4.07 0.23
N ILE A 310 -16.74 4.82 -0.64
CA ILE A 310 -16.39 6.22 -0.94
C ILE A 310 -16.54 7.08 0.32
N VAL A 311 -17.57 6.83 1.14
CA VAL A 311 -17.78 7.55 2.40
C VAL A 311 -16.71 7.19 3.43
N SER A 312 -16.29 5.92 3.52
CA SER A 312 -15.34 5.46 4.55
C SER A 312 -13.86 5.67 4.19
N LEU A 313 -13.46 5.34 2.96
CA LEU A 313 -12.08 5.38 2.49
C LEU A 313 -11.76 6.57 1.59
N GLY A 314 -12.78 7.25 1.08
CA GLY A 314 -12.64 8.33 0.12
C GLY A 314 -12.67 7.86 -1.34
N ARG A 315 -13.08 8.77 -2.23
CA ARG A 315 -13.24 8.48 -3.67
C ARG A 315 -11.92 8.18 -4.40
N ASP A 316 -10.83 8.74 -3.89
CA ASP A 316 -9.49 8.63 -4.50
C ASP A 316 -8.69 7.41 -4.00
N PHE A 317 -9.31 6.59 -3.14
CA PHE A 317 -8.67 5.37 -2.65
C PHE A 317 -8.49 4.37 -3.82
N PRO A 318 -7.28 3.83 -4.07
CA PRO A 318 -7.00 3.08 -5.30
C PRO A 318 -7.91 1.87 -5.54
N ASP A 319 -8.25 1.09 -4.51
CA ASP A 319 -9.20 -0.02 -4.63
C ASP A 319 -10.63 0.46 -4.92
N VAL A 320 -11.03 1.62 -4.39
CA VAL A 320 -12.34 2.23 -4.66
C VAL A 320 -12.41 2.77 -6.09
N ILE A 321 -11.32 3.34 -6.60
CA ILE A 321 -11.19 3.71 -8.02
C ILE A 321 -11.37 2.46 -8.90
N ALA A 322 -10.69 1.36 -8.57
CA ALA A 322 -10.80 0.11 -9.34
C ALA A 322 -12.25 -0.41 -9.39
N LEU A 323 -12.98 -0.35 -8.27
CA LEU A 323 -14.38 -0.75 -8.20
C LEU A 323 -15.32 0.22 -8.95
N GLN A 324 -15.11 1.54 -8.85
CA GLN A 324 -15.85 2.54 -9.63
C GLN A 324 -15.72 2.28 -11.14
N ILE A 325 -14.50 1.94 -11.58
CA ILE A 325 -14.21 1.60 -12.98
C ILE A 325 -14.96 0.33 -13.40
N ALA A 326 -14.91 -0.73 -12.60
CA ALA A 326 -15.62 -1.97 -12.90
C ALA A 326 -17.14 -1.76 -12.97
N LEU A 327 -17.69 -0.94 -12.06
CA LEU A 327 -19.11 -0.61 -12.03
C LEU A 327 -19.54 0.19 -13.27
N ALA A 328 -18.74 1.18 -13.68
CA ALA A 328 -18.99 1.92 -14.91
C ALA A 328 -18.95 1.00 -16.15
N GLN A 329 -18.03 0.04 -16.19
CA GLN A 329 -17.95 -0.96 -17.27
C GLN A 329 -19.20 -1.85 -17.32
N LEU A 330 -19.66 -2.37 -16.18
CA LEU A 330 -20.89 -3.18 -16.10
C LEU A 330 -22.13 -2.40 -16.58
N ARG A 331 -22.17 -1.09 -16.31
CA ARG A 331 -23.25 -0.20 -16.76
C ARG A 331 -23.09 0.34 -18.17
N GLN A 332 -21.95 0.08 -18.81
CA GLN A 332 -21.59 0.66 -20.11
C GLN A 332 -21.56 2.21 -20.07
N GLU A 333 -21.17 2.76 -18.93
CA GLU A 333 -21.03 4.19 -18.70
C GLU A 333 -19.58 4.65 -18.99
N PRO A 334 -19.39 5.89 -19.49
CA PRO A 334 -18.05 6.44 -19.66
C PRO A 334 -17.37 6.60 -18.30
N LEU A 335 -16.06 6.35 -18.25
CA LEU A 335 -15.28 6.61 -17.05
C LEU A 335 -15.32 8.10 -16.70
N ALA A 336 -15.49 8.40 -15.42
CA ALA A 336 -15.42 9.76 -14.94
C ALA A 336 -13.99 10.32 -15.14
N ALA A 337 -13.88 11.51 -15.72
CA ALA A 337 -12.60 12.11 -16.09
C ALA A 337 -11.78 12.60 -14.87
N ASP A 338 -12.36 12.57 -13.67
CA ASP A 338 -11.81 13.10 -12.43
C ASP A 338 -11.10 12.05 -11.54
N LEU A 339 -11.08 10.77 -11.94
CA LEU A 339 -10.43 9.71 -11.16
C LEU A 339 -8.90 9.83 -11.23
N ALA A 340 -8.28 10.33 -10.17
CA ALA A 340 -6.83 10.47 -10.05
C ALA A 340 -6.21 9.27 -9.29
N LEU A 341 -5.63 8.32 -10.03
CA LEU A 341 -4.86 7.23 -9.42
C LEU A 341 -3.48 7.77 -9.00
N CYS A 342 -3.23 7.87 -7.69
CA CYS A 342 -1.98 8.41 -7.14
C CYS A 342 -1.08 7.35 -6.48
N ALA A 343 -1.61 6.15 -6.25
CA ALA A 343 -0.95 5.06 -5.52
C ALA A 343 -1.45 3.69 -6.02
N PRO A 344 -0.69 2.61 -5.80
CA PRO A 344 -1.14 1.25 -6.07
C PRO A 344 -2.21 0.83 -5.06
N PRO A 345 -3.12 -0.09 -5.44
CA PRO A 345 -4.13 -0.66 -4.54
C PRO A 345 -3.56 -1.70 -3.58
N ILE A 346 -4.31 -2.00 -2.53
CA ILE A 346 -4.02 -3.08 -1.58
C ILE A 346 -4.35 -4.45 -2.19
N LEU A 347 -5.44 -4.57 -2.96
CA LEU A 347 -5.86 -5.85 -3.52
C LEU A 347 -5.24 -6.10 -4.90
N GLN A 348 -4.72 -7.31 -5.12
CA GLN A 348 -4.22 -7.76 -6.42
C GLN A 348 -5.31 -7.65 -7.50
N ARG A 349 -6.56 -7.96 -7.16
CA ARG A 349 -7.67 -7.88 -8.11
C ARG A 349 -8.04 -6.44 -8.49
N SER A 350 -7.91 -5.50 -7.56
CA SER A 350 -8.05 -4.08 -7.90
C SER A 350 -6.97 -3.66 -8.90
N TRP A 351 -5.74 -4.14 -8.70
CA TRP A 351 -4.65 -3.90 -9.65
C TRP A 351 -4.95 -4.46 -11.04
N ASP A 352 -5.45 -5.68 -11.13
CA ASP A 352 -5.82 -6.30 -12.41
C ASP A 352 -6.92 -5.51 -13.14
N LEU A 353 -7.92 -5.00 -12.41
CA LEU A 353 -8.96 -4.11 -12.97
C LEU A 353 -8.37 -2.81 -13.49
N LEU A 354 -7.46 -2.17 -12.73
CA LEU A 354 -6.78 -0.94 -13.13
C LEU A 354 -5.93 -1.15 -14.38
N LEU A 355 -5.19 -2.26 -14.46
CA LEU A 355 -4.41 -2.62 -15.65
C LEU A 355 -5.28 -2.81 -16.88
N LEU A 356 -6.43 -3.48 -16.73
CA LEU A 356 -7.36 -3.69 -17.84
C LEU A 356 -7.95 -2.37 -18.34
N ALA A 357 -8.35 -1.50 -17.42
CA ALA A 357 -8.96 -0.21 -17.72
C ALA A 357 -7.97 0.77 -18.35
N TYR A 358 -6.74 0.81 -17.85
CA TYR A 358 -5.70 1.73 -18.29
C TYR A 358 -4.69 1.11 -19.29
N ARG A 359 -5.02 -0.03 -19.91
CA ARG A 359 -4.12 -0.72 -20.87
C ARG A 359 -3.58 0.14 -22.01
N ASN A 360 -4.31 1.20 -22.36
CA ASN A 360 -3.97 2.16 -23.42
C ASN A 360 -3.60 3.55 -22.87
N SER A 361 -3.27 3.66 -21.59
CA SER A 361 -2.96 4.90 -20.87
C SER A 361 -1.58 4.84 -20.19
N THR A 362 -0.97 6.00 -19.95
CA THR A 362 0.29 6.13 -19.20
C THR A 362 0.08 6.20 -17.68
N ILE A 363 -1.17 6.30 -17.21
CA ILE A 363 -1.50 6.47 -15.77
C ILE A 363 -0.81 5.41 -14.89
N ILE A 364 -0.86 4.12 -15.28
CA ILE A 364 -0.22 3.05 -14.50
C ILE A 364 1.30 3.24 -14.41
N SER A 365 1.94 3.62 -15.52
CA SER A 365 3.38 3.90 -15.56
C SER A 365 3.77 5.20 -14.84
N GLU A 366 2.83 6.13 -14.63
CA GLU A 366 3.06 7.35 -13.85
C GLU A 366 2.91 7.10 -12.34
N VAL A 367 2.06 6.14 -11.96
CA VAL A 367 1.91 5.69 -10.57
C VAL A 367 3.09 4.83 -10.17
N MET A 368 3.40 3.80 -10.96
CA MET A 368 4.52 2.88 -10.77
C MET A 368 5.65 3.23 -11.75
N ASP A 369 6.29 4.39 -11.56
CA ASP A 369 7.32 4.96 -12.44
C ASP A 369 8.72 4.34 -12.28
N PHE A 370 8.78 3.16 -11.65
CA PHE A 370 10.00 2.40 -11.37
C PHE A 370 9.87 0.96 -11.88
N PRO A 371 10.98 0.22 -12.07
CA PRO A 371 10.93 -1.19 -12.46
C PRO A 371 10.36 -2.05 -11.32
N TYR A 372 9.30 -2.81 -11.63
CA TYR A 372 8.71 -3.78 -10.73
C TYR A 372 8.32 -5.07 -11.45
N ILE A 373 8.21 -6.15 -10.70
CA ILE A 373 7.62 -7.42 -11.14
C ILE A 373 6.55 -7.78 -10.13
N VAL A 374 5.30 -7.83 -10.56
CA VAL A 374 4.18 -8.24 -9.70
C VAL A 374 4.37 -9.70 -9.32
N GLU A 375 4.31 -10.00 -8.01
CA GLU A 375 4.30 -11.37 -7.55
C GLU A 375 2.93 -11.99 -7.80
N PRO A 376 2.85 -13.28 -8.17
CA PRO A 376 1.57 -13.97 -8.34
C PRO A 376 0.97 -14.30 -6.96
N THR A 377 0.61 -13.28 -6.21
CA THR A 377 -0.13 -13.39 -4.95
C THR A 377 -1.63 -13.52 -5.24
N SER A 378 -2.34 -14.10 -4.28
CA SER A 378 -3.74 -14.45 -4.44
C SER A 378 -4.69 -13.34 -3.96
N THR A 379 -4.32 -12.56 -2.94
CA THR A 379 -5.18 -11.52 -2.37
C THR A 379 -4.57 -10.13 -2.45
N TRP A 380 -3.39 -9.96 -1.85
CA TRP A 380 -2.76 -8.66 -1.70
C TRP A 380 -1.89 -8.33 -2.90
N PHE A 381 -1.87 -7.07 -3.32
CA PHE A 381 -0.97 -6.61 -4.36
C PHE A 381 0.45 -6.54 -3.79
N VAL A 382 1.33 -7.41 -4.31
CA VAL A 382 2.73 -7.50 -3.90
C VAL A 382 3.61 -7.48 -5.14
N TRP A 383 4.73 -6.79 -5.06
CA TRP A 383 5.71 -6.79 -6.15
C TRP A 383 7.14 -6.86 -5.64
N LEU A 384 8.00 -7.36 -6.50
CA LEU A 384 9.44 -7.24 -6.41
C LEU A 384 9.87 -5.94 -7.08
N GLY A 385 10.40 -5.00 -6.28
CA GLY A 385 11.19 -3.89 -6.79
C GLY A 385 12.66 -4.28 -6.88
N LYS A 386 13.44 -3.64 -7.75
CA LYS A 386 14.89 -3.60 -7.51
C LYS A 386 15.11 -2.91 -6.16
N THR A 387 16.08 -3.36 -5.36
CA THR A 387 16.55 -2.60 -4.20
C THR A 387 16.80 -1.17 -4.67
N LEU A 388 15.94 -0.24 -4.29
CA LEU A 388 16.22 1.18 -4.50
C LEU A 388 17.44 1.44 -3.61
N HIS A 389 18.62 1.49 -4.23
CA HIS A 389 19.87 1.62 -3.52
C HIS A 389 19.89 2.99 -2.82
N THR A 390 19.51 3.02 -1.54
CA THR A 390 19.61 4.16 -0.63
C THR A 390 18.77 5.42 -0.99
N PRO A 391 18.40 6.21 0.03
CA PRO A 391 17.80 7.54 -0.11
C PRO A 391 18.47 8.44 -1.17
N ASN A 392 19.78 8.31 -1.28
CA ASN A 392 20.53 9.12 -2.22
C ASN A 392 20.17 8.79 -3.67
N GLU A 393 19.91 7.55 -4.07
CA GLU A 393 19.60 7.26 -5.48
C GLU A 393 18.18 7.61 -5.89
N ALA A 394 17.19 7.53 -4.99
CA ALA A 394 15.84 8.00 -5.26
C ALA A 394 15.81 9.54 -5.38
N ALA A 395 16.49 10.23 -4.46
CA ALA A 395 16.70 11.68 -4.54
C ALA A 395 17.51 12.07 -5.78
N ILE A 396 18.57 11.34 -6.12
CA ILE A 396 19.37 11.53 -7.35
C ILE A 396 18.53 11.26 -8.59
N ASN A 397 17.65 10.25 -8.59
CA ASN A 397 16.82 9.92 -9.75
C ASN A 397 15.69 10.94 -9.93
N SER A 398 15.02 11.38 -8.86
CA SER A 398 14.08 12.50 -8.89
C SER A 398 14.76 13.79 -9.39
N LEU A 399 15.97 14.06 -8.89
CA LEU A 399 16.76 15.20 -9.34
C LEU A 399 17.21 15.07 -10.80
N ARG A 400 17.60 13.87 -11.24
CA ARG A 400 17.90 13.55 -12.64
C ARG A 400 16.67 13.80 -13.51
N GLN A 401 15.47 13.40 -13.08
CA GLN A 401 14.22 13.63 -13.82
C GLN A 401 13.86 15.13 -13.92
N ARG A 402 14.10 15.93 -12.87
CA ARG A 402 13.87 17.39 -12.89
C ARG A 402 14.91 18.15 -13.73
N LEU A 403 16.19 17.77 -13.63
CA LEU A 403 17.23 18.24 -14.56
C LEU A 403 16.94 17.82 -16.01
N LEU A 404 16.38 16.62 -16.22
CA LEU A 404 15.89 16.16 -17.51
C LEU A 404 14.75 17.03 -18.03
N ALA A 405 13.80 17.46 -17.21
CA ALA A 405 12.74 18.37 -17.65
C ALA A 405 13.30 19.73 -18.13
N LEU A 406 14.30 20.27 -17.42
CA LEU A 406 15.04 21.49 -17.79
C LEU A 406 15.84 21.32 -19.10
N VAL A 407 16.52 20.18 -19.25
CA VAL A 407 17.36 19.89 -20.41
C VAL A 407 16.50 19.51 -21.62
N ASN A 408 15.43 18.75 -21.45
CA ASN A 408 14.60 18.22 -22.55
C ASN A 408 13.75 19.33 -23.21
N THR A 409 13.35 20.35 -22.45
CA THR A 409 12.73 21.58 -23.00
C THR A 409 13.71 22.40 -23.86
N THR A 410 15.02 22.19 -23.71
CA THR A 410 16.02 23.07 -24.35
C THR A 410 16.95 22.34 -25.35
N LEU A 411 17.24 21.04 -25.18
CA LEU A 411 18.30 20.30 -25.90
C LEU A 411 17.81 19.12 -26.76
N THR A 412 16.52 18.75 -26.74
CA THR A 412 15.97 17.61 -27.52
C THR A 412 16.77 16.29 -27.36
N MET A 413 17.37 16.04 -26.20
CA MET A 413 18.14 14.82 -25.89
C MET A 413 17.28 13.84 -25.07
N ASN A 414 17.32 12.54 -25.39
CA ASN A 414 16.62 11.53 -24.59
C ASN A 414 17.34 11.15 -23.29
N VAL A 415 16.58 10.61 -22.35
CA VAL A 415 16.98 10.22 -20.98
C VAL A 415 18.23 9.33 -20.97
N ASN A 416 18.28 8.30 -21.81
CA ASN A 416 19.38 7.33 -21.83
C ASN A 416 20.70 7.93 -22.35
N LYS A 417 20.64 8.94 -23.22
CA LYS A 417 21.83 9.66 -23.69
C LYS A 417 22.34 10.65 -22.66
N LEU A 418 21.45 11.39 -21.98
CA LEU A 418 21.85 12.35 -20.95
C LEU A 418 22.42 11.66 -19.71
N VAL A 419 21.81 10.56 -19.26
CA VAL A 419 22.29 9.77 -18.10
C VAL A 419 23.66 9.16 -18.38
N ARG A 420 23.83 8.48 -19.52
CA ARG A 420 25.15 7.96 -19.93
C ARG A 420 26.19 9.07 -19.99
N TRP A 421 25.79 10.26 -20.42
CA TRP A 421 26.68 11.39 -20.59
C TRP A 421 27.03 12.09 -19.24
N ILE A 422 26.10 12.26 -18.29
CA ILE A 422 26.38 12.77 -16.93
C ILE A 422 27.33 11.82 -16.17
N ASP A 423 27.12 10.52 -16.35
CA ASP A 423 27.90 9.48 -15.67
C ASP A 423 29.25 9.21 -16.37
N SER A 424 29.41 9.54 -17.67
CA SER A 424 30.63 9.26 -18.45
C SER A 424 31.49 10.48 -18.81
N SER A 425 31.03 11.71 -18.55
CA SER A 425 31.71 12.92 -19.02
C SER A 425 32.35 13.68 -17.86
N ASP A 426 33.67 13.90 -17.96
CA ASP A 426 34.42 14.84 -17.10
C ASP A 426 34.14 16.32 -17.44
N SER A 427 33.35 16.58 -18.50
CA SER A 427 33.02 17.93 -18.97
C SER A 427 31.53 18.07 -19.27
N ILE A 428 30.94 19.20 -18.86
CA ILE A 428 29.51 19.52 -18.98
C ILE A 428 29.29 20.49 -20.17
N PRO A 429 28.27 20.35 -21.04
CA PRO A 429 28.16 21.06 -22.30
C PRO A 429 27.61 22.46 -22.03
N GLU A 430 27.76 23.32 -23.02
CA GLU A 430 27.09 24.61 -23.06
C GLU A 430 25.59 24.38 -23.35
N LEU A 431 24.72 24.97 -22.53
CA LEU A 431 23.28 25.00 -22.79
C LEU A 431 23.02 25.73 -24.11
N PRO A 432 21.93 25.47 -24.86
CA PRO A 432 21.61 26.22 -26.08
C PRO A 432 21.11 27.64 -25.76
N ALA A 433 21.18 28.54 -26.74
CA ALA A 433 20.89 29.98 -26.56
C ALA A 433 19.50 30.30 -25.98
N ALA A 434 18.50 29.44 -26.21
CA ALA A 434 17.17 29.57 -25.61
C ALA A 434 17.16 29.42 -24.07
N ALA A 435 18.22 28.87 -23.46
CA ALA A 435 18.36 28.77 -22.01
C ALA A 435 18.77 30.08 -21.33
N ALA A 436 19.17 31.11 -22.09
CA ALA A 436 19.64 32.39 -21.56
C ALA A 436 18.61 33.07 -20.64
N ASP A 437 17.31 32.91 -20.94
CA ASP A 437 16.21 33.49 -20.17
C ASP A 437 16.07 32.87 -18.77
N ASN A 438 16.71 31.72 -18.53
CA ASN A 438 16.59 30.96 -17.28
C ASN A 438 17.71 31.26 -16.26
N ALA A 439 18.68 32.12 -16.58
CA ALA A 439 19.83 32.40 -15.73
C ALA A 439 19.47 33.10 -14.42
N ALA A 440 18.65 34.16 -14.48
CA ALA A 440 18.27 34.94 -13.30
C ALA A 440 17.34 34.18 -12.34
N PRO A 441 16.30 33.46 -12.80
CA PRO A 441 15.49 32.61 -11.92
C PRO A 441 16.31 31.50 -11.23
N LEU A 442 17.29 30.91 -11.93
CA LEU A 442 18.15 29.87 -11.39
C LEU A 442 19.04 30.41 -10.26
N ILE A 443 19.68 31.56 -10.49
CA ILE A 443 20.50 32.24 -9.48
C ILE A 443 19.64 32.69 -8.28
N LYS A 444 18.41 33.16 -8.51
CA LYS A 444 17.47 33.55 -7.45
C LYS A 444 17.15 32.37 -6.53
N ALA A 445 16.84 31.20 -7.09
CA ALA A 445 16.56 30.00 -6.32
C ALA A 445 17.77 29.56 -5.48
N MET A 446 18.99 29.60 -6.06
CA MET A 446 20.23 29.31 -5.34
C MET A 446 20.47 30.27 -4.16
N LEU A 447 20.14 31.56 -4.30
CA LEU A 447 20.31 32.55 -3.25
C LEU A 447 19.30 32.43 -2.09
N GLN A 448 18.18 31.73 -2.30
CA GLN A 448 17.13 31.56 -1.28
C GLN A 448 17.48 30.51 -0.21
N ASP A 449 18.47 29.64 -0.46
CA ASP A 449 18.92 28.64 0.50
C ASP A 449 20.22 29.08 1.21
N GLU A 450 20.11 29.46 2.48
CA GLU A 450 21.26 29.90 3.29
C GLU A 450 22.29 28.78 3.53
N HIS A 451 21.84 27.51 3.56
CA HIS A 451 22.73 26.37 3.77
C HIS A 451 23.49 26.02 2.50
N LEU A 452 22.88 26.22 1.33
CA LEU A 452 23.52 26.03 0.03
C LEU A 452 24.77 26.89 -0.08
N ILE A 453 24.71 28.16 0.33
CA ILE A 453 25.85 29.06 0.18
C ILE A 453 27.01 28.69 1.12
N LYS A 454 26.73 28.22 2.34
CA LYS A 454 27.77 27.66 3.24
C LYS A 454 28.45 26.43 2.63
N TRP A 455 27.72 25.69 1.81
CA TRP A 455 28.22 24.52 1.08
C TRP A 455 29.00 24.91 -0.18
N ILE A 456 28.52 25.91 -0.93
CA ILE A 456 29.23 26.55 -2.04
C ILE A 456 30.57 27.14 -1.56
N GLN A 457 30.62 27.69 -0.35
CA GLN A 457 31.87 28.19 0.21
C GLN A 457 32.87 27.07 0.52
N ARG A 458 32.41 25.91 1.01
CA ARG A 458 33.25 24.70 1.14
C ARG A 458 33.70 24.17 -0.23
N LEU A 459 32.82 24.24 -1.23
CA LEU A 459 33.15 23.92 -2.61
C LEU A 459 34.22 24.86 -3.16
N LEU A 460 34.17 26.16 -2.88
CA LEU A 460 35.24 27.10 -3.25
C LEU A 460 36.57 26.75 -2.59
N ASP A 461 36.55 26.40 -1.30
CA ASP A 461 37.74 25.95 -0.57
C ASP A 461 38.30 24.61 -1.11
N GLN A 462 37.45 23.80 -1.75
CA GLN A 462 37.80 22.51 -2.36
C GLN A 462 37.97 22.56 -3.89
N ALA A 463 37.57 23.65 -4.55
CA ALA A 463 37.51 23.79 -6.01
C ALA A 463 38.90 23.79 -6.66
N GLU A 464 39.96 24.07 -5.90
CA GLU A 464 41.34 23.84 -6.36
C GLU A 464 41.63 22.35 -6.63
N GLN A 465 40.79 21.43 -6.13
CA GLN A 465 40.98 19.98 -6.22
C GLN A 465 39.90 19.25 -7.06
N ASP A 466 38.81 19.92 -7.47
CA ASP A 466 37.74 19.33 -8.31
C ASP A 466 37.94 19.72 -9.79
N PRO A 467 38.30 18.77 -10.69
CA PRO A 467 38.56 19.05 -12.10
C PRO A 467 37.31 19.54 -12.86
N THR A 468 36.11 19.33 -12.35
CA THR A 468 34.85 19.69 -13.03
C THR A 468 34.44 21.16 -12.88
N LEU A 469 35.07 21.91 -11.96
CA LEU A 469 34.75 23.31 -11.64
C LEU A 469 35.94 24.27 -11.86
N GLN A 470 36.84 23.93 -12.79
CA GLN A 470 38.03 24.74 -13.10
C GLN A 470 37.78 25.89 -14.10
N SER A 471 36.56 26.05 -14.61
CA SER A 471 36.23 27.17 -15.49
C SER A 471 36.31 28.50 -14.72
N PRO A 472 37.01 29.52 -15.24
CA PRO A 472 37.06 30.85 -14.63
C PRO A 472 35.66 31.45 -14.38
N LEU A 473 34.68 31.10 -15.22
CA LEU A 473 33.30 31.56 -15.07
C LEU A 473 32.58 30.86 -13.90
N ASP A 474 32.81 29.57 -13.69
CA ASP A 474 32.22 28.81 -12.58
C ASP A 474 32.76 29.35 -11.24
N GLN A 475 34.08 29.56 -11.16
CA GLN A 475 34.73 30.16 -9.98
C GLN A 475 34.24 31.58 -9.71
N ALA A 476 34.13 32.41 -10.75
CA ALA A 476 33.64 33.77 -10.62
C ALA A 476 32.15 33.80 -10.20
N LEU A 477 31.32 32.88 -10.70
CA LEU A 477 29.92 32.74 -10.31
C LEU A 477 29.76 32.29 -8.86
N LEU A 478 30.51 31.27 -8.43
CA LEU A 478 30.56 30.84 -7.03
C LEU A 478 30.95 32.00 -6.09
N MET A 479 32.00 32.75 -6.44
CA MET A 479 32.44 33.92 -5.67
C MET A 479 31.37 35.02 -5.62
N LYS A 480 30.67 35.28 -6.73
CA LYS A 480 29.56 36.23 -6.77
C LYS A 480 28.39 35.78 -5.90
N LEU A 481 28.00 34.50 -5.93
CA LEU A 481 26.95 33.93 -5.08
C LEU A 481 27.29 34.08 -3.59
N CYS A 482 28.53 33.78 -3.19
CA CYS A 482 29.01 34.01 -1.81
C CYS A 482 29.00 35.50 -1.43
N SER A 483 29.49 36.38 -2.30
CA SER A 483 29.51 37.83 -2.03
C SER A 483 28.11 38.45 -1.95
N ALA A 484 27.18 37.96 -2.77
CA ALA A 484 25.78 38.37 -2.78
C ALA A 484 25.08 37.99 -1.48
N GLN A 485 25.45 36.87 -0.85
CA GLN A 485 24.95 36.48 0.48
C GLN A 485 25.24 37.53 1.55
N THR A 486 26.49 38.03 1.60
CA THR A 486 26.89 39.06 2.58
C THR A 486 26.05 40.33 2.41
N GLN A 487 25.69 40.68 1.18
CA GLN A 487 24.84 41.85 0.89
C GLN A 487 23.35 41.55 1.12
N PHE A 488 22.90 40.34 0.82
CA PHE A 488 21.51 39.89 0.91
C PHE A 488 21.03 39.81 2.36
N PHE A 489 21.75 39.05 3.21
CA PHE A 489 21.38 38.87 4.61
C PHE A 489 21.67 40.12 5.46
N ALA A 490 22.68 40.94 5.10
CA ALA A 490 22.99 42.16 5.86
C ALA A 490 22.13 43.38 5.46
N LYS A 491 21.59 43.46 4.24
CA LYS A 491 20.87 44.67 3.74
C LYS A 491 19.42 44.44 3.28
N ARG A 492 18.85 43.23 3.39
CA ARG A 492 17.45 42.90 3.02
C ARG A 492 17.00 43.47 1.66
N ARG A 493 17.83 43.33 0.61
CA ARG A 493 17.39 43.67 -0.76
C ARG A 493 16.51 42.54 -1.32
N GLY A 494 15.50 42.89 -2.13
CA GLY A 494 14.63 41.91 -2.79
C GLY A 494 15.38 40.98 -3.75
N ASN A 495 15.06 39.68 -3.70
CA ASN A 495 15.80 38.57 -4.32
C ASN A 495 15.97 38.71 -5.85
N ASP A 496 14.95 39.24 -6.54
CA ASP A 496 14.92 39.33 -8.01
C ASP A 496 15.98 40.27 -8.59
N LYS A 497 16.15 41.42 -7.94
CA LYS A 497 17.08 42.45 -8.41
C LYS A 497 18.53 41.98 -8.26
N VAL A 498 18.83 41.29 -7.15
CA VAL A 498 20.17 40.77 -6.88
C VAL A 498 20.54 39.67 -7.88
N ALA A 499 19.64 38.74 -8.16
CA ALA A 499 19.90 37.68 -9.14
C ALA A 499 20.12 38.24 -10.55
N THR A 500 19.29 39.21 -10.97
CA THR A 500 19.44 39.88 -12.26
C THR A 500 20.74 40.69 -12.36
N ASP A 501 21.12 41.38 -11.28
CA ASP A 501 22.36 42.15 -11.21
C ASP A 501 23.60 41.23 -11.28
N ILE A 502 23.55 40.03 -10.67
CA ILE A 502 24.62 39.02 -10.79
C ILE A 502 24.77 38.58 -12.24
N VAL A 503 23.68 38.18 -12.91
CA VAL A 503 23.73 37.77 -14.33
C VAL A 503 24.33 38.87 -15.20
N ARG A 504 23.88 40.12 -15.03
CA ARG A 504 24.38 41.28 -15.79
C ARG A 504 25.82 41.67 -15.46
N SER A 505 26.34 41.25 -14.30
CA SER A 505 27.72 41.56 -13.90
C SER A 505 28.76 40.72 -14.62
N PHE A 506 28.33 39.64 -15.26
CA PHE A 506 29.18 38.84 -16.13
C PHE A 506 29.13 39.43 -17.54
N GLU A 507 30.28 39.82 -18.10
CA GLU A 507 30.41 40.24 -19.50
C GLU A 507 30.39 39.04 -20.47
N VAL A 508 29.55 38.05 -20.16
CA VAL A 508 29.32 36.85 -20.97
C VAL A 508 27.82 36.67 -21.20
N PRO A 509 27.41 35.98 -22.28
CA PRO A 509 26.02 35.61 -22.50
C PRO A 509 25.36 34.98 -21.27
N ALA A 510 24.09 35.33 -21.01
CA ALA A 510 23.33 34.77 -19.88
C ALA A 510 23.19 33.24 -19.96
N GLN A 511 23.26 32.68 -21.17
CA GLN A 511 23.36 31.25 -21.45
C GLN A 511 24.58 30.60 -20.78
N ASP A 512 25.74 31.27 -20.80
CA ASP A 512 26.98 30.74 -20.23
C ASP A 512 26.93 30.79 -18.70
N VAL A 513 26.27 31.83 -18.16
CA VAL A 513 25.98 31.95 -16.73
C VAL A 513 25.00 30.86 -16.27
N ALA A 514 23.93 30.60 -17.02
CA ALA A 514 23.00 29.51 -16.76
C ALA A 514 23.68 28.14 -16.82
N SER A 515 24.54 27.92 -17.82
CA SER A 515 25.33 26.68 -17.95
C SER A 515 26.23 26.47 -16.75
N SER A 516 26.89 27.54 -16.28
CA SER A 516 27.75 27.53 -15.10
C SER A 516 26.97 27.22 -13.82
N ALA A 517 25.77 27.78 -13.65
CA ALA A 517 24.90 27.47 -12.51
C ALA A 517 24.43 26.00 -12.51
N VAL A 518 24.08 25.44 -13.67
CA VAL A 518 23.73 24.01 -13.79
C VAL A 518 24.93 23.12 -13.46
N ARG A 519 26.15 23.48 -13.90
CA ARG A 519 27.38 22.76 -13.53
C ARG A 519 27.57 22.69 -12.01
N ILE A 520 27.38 23.81 -11.33
CA ILE A 520 27.48 23.89 -9.87
C ILE A 520 26.44 22.98 -9.19
N LEU A 521 25.19 22.97 -9.65
CA LEU A 521 24.13 22.09 -9.11
C LEU A 521 24.44 20.60 -9.34
N ILE A 522 25.02 20.23 -10.48
CA ILE A 522 25.43 18.84 -10.75
C ILE A 522 26.61 18.43 -9.85
N SER A 523 27.57 19.32 -9.60
CA SER A 523 28.67 19.06 -8.65
C SER A 523 28.12 18.83 -7.23
N LEU A 524 27.18 19.67 -6.77
CA LEU A 524 26.46 19.51 -5.50
C LEU A 524 25.71 18.19 -5.39
N LEU A 525 25.09 17.72 -6.48
CA LEU A 525 24.45 16.41 -6.54
C LEU A 525 25.47 15.29 -6.34
N LYS A 526 26.59 15.32 -7.08
CA LYS A 526 27.65 14.30 -7.00
C LYS A 526 28.24 14.21 -5.59
N GLN A 527 28.27 15.32 -4.85
CA GLN A 527 28.77 15.38 -3.49
C GLN A 527 27.69 15.11 -2.41
N GLY A 528 26.43 14.86 -2.79
CA GLY A 528 25.37 14.41 -1.88
C GLY A 528 24.66 15.49 -1.07
N TYR A 529 24.51 16.70 -1.63
CA TYR A 529 23.79 17.79 -0.94
C TYR A 529 22.28 17.47 -0.75
N LYS A 530 21.89 17.15 0.48
CA LYS A 530 20.54 16.64 0.82
C LYS A 530 19.37 17.59 0.54
N LYS A 531 19.58 18.91 0.53
CA LYS A 531 18.51 19.91 0.29
C LYS A 531 18.35 20.31 -1.19
N LEU A 532 19.17 19.75 -2.09
CA LEU A 532 19.12 20.06 -3.51
C LEU A 532 17.72 19.86 -4.15
N PRO A 533 16.93 18.83 -3.80
CA PRO A 533 15.59 18.63 -4.38
C PRO A 533 14.62 19.80 -4.11
N GLN A 534 14.65 20.36 -2.90
CA GLN A 534 13.80 21.50 -2.50
C GLN A 534 14.18 22.78 -3.26
N LEU A 535 15.48 22.97 -3.51
CA LEU A 535 15.98 24.10 -4.30
C LEU A 535 15.46 24.06 -5.74
N LEU A 536 15.44 22.87 -6.34
CA LEU A 536 14.93 22.67 -7.70
C LEU A 536 13.41 22.86 -7.78
N GLU A 537 12.66 22.48 -6.75
CA GLU A 537 11.22 22.78 -6.64
C GLU A 537 10.94 24.29 -6.64
N VAL A 538 11.68 25.05 -5.82
CA VAL A 538 11.56 26.51 -5.78
C VAL A 538 11.86 27.13 -7.16
N TYR A 539 12.87 26.59 -7.84
CA TYR A 539 13.20 27.00 -9.20
C TYR A 539 12.10 26.69 -10.22
N GLU A 540 11.50 25.50 -10.20
CA GLU A 540 10.38 25.13 -11.07
C GLU A 540 9.17 26.06 -10.90
N VAL A 541 8.87 26.43 -9.65
CA VAL A 541 7.81 27.39 -9.33
C VAL A 541 8.11 28.77 -9.93
N GLU A 542 9.36 29.21 -9.92
CA GLU A 542 9.76 30.49 -10.51
C GLU A 542 9.75 30.45 -12.05
N LEU A 543 10.11 29.32 -12.67
CA LEU A 543 9.97 29.13 -14.12
C LEU A 543 8.51 29.24 -14.56
N LYS A 544 7.58 28.61 -13.83
CA LYS A 544 6.14 28.66 -14.11
C LYS A 544 5.53 30.06 -13.94
N LYS A 545 6.22 30.99 -13.28
CA LYS A 545 5.78 32.40 -13.16
C LYS A 545 6.24 33.27 -14.34
N ASN A 546 7.26 32.84 -15.08
CA ASN A 546 7.90 33.62 -16.15
C ASN A 546 7.48 33.17 -17.57
N ASN A 547 6.79 32.04 -17.68
CA ASN A 547 6.06 31.59 -18.88
C ASN A 547 4.58 31.91 -18.71
#